data_AF-A0A8U7M6E6-F1
#
_entry.id   AF-A0A8U7M6E6-F1
#
_cell.length_a   1.000
_cell.length_b   1.000
_cell.length_c   1.000
_cell.angle_alpha   90.00
_cell.angle_beta   90.00
_cell.angle_gamma   90.00
#
_symmetry.space_group_name_H-M   'P 1'
#
loop_
_entity.id
_entity.type
_entity.pdbx_description
1 polymer ?
#
loop_
_entity_poly.entity_id
_entity_poly.type
_entity_poly.pdbx_seq_one_letter_code
_entity_poly.pdbx_strand_id
1 'polypeptide(L)'
;MAPVTCSLPCVEGCVCDSGYLLYNDRCVPSQQCGCWHNGQHYPAGSEFWTDDTCSSKCTCPARGSKVQCFNASCPEGLYCGVQNGKPVCLEHSYGICHVHGDPHYKTFDKVTHNFMGNCTYTLAKVCSNITSLPCFNVEAKNEHLQKRRSSTGLALLRVATA
;
A
#
# COMPACT_ATOMS: atom_id res chain seq x y z
N MET A 1 16.82 16.32 -31.62
CA MET A 1 17.93 17.28 -31.86
C MET A 1 19.21 16.63 -31.38
N ALA A 2 20.27 16.66 -32.19
CA ALA A 2 21.57 16.18 -31.75
C ALA A 2 22.14 17.12 -30.66
N PRO A 3 22.93 16.62 -29.71
CA PRO A 3 23.64 17.46 -28.74
C PRO A 3 24.49 18.51 -29.45
N VAL A 4 24.67 19.68 -28.83
CA VAL A 4 25.59 20.74 -29.33
C VAL A 4 27.04 20.25 -29.53
N THR A 5 27.40 19.12 -28.92
CA THR A 5 28.71 18.46 -29.06
C THR A 5 28.76 17.46 -30.22
N CYS A 6 27.68 17.24 -30.95
CA CYS A 6 27.66 16.32 -32.08
C CYS A 6 28.48 16.89 -33.25
N SER A 7 29.56 16.21 -33.61
CA SER A 7 30.47 16.63 -34.69
C SER A 7 30.15 16.00 -36.05
N LEU A 8 29.07 15.23 -36.14
CA LEU A 8 28.63 14.60 -37.40
C LEU A 8 27.90 15.63 -38.29
N PRO A 9 28.02 15.52 -39.62
CA PRO A 9 27.27 16.37 -40.53
C PRO A 9 25.77 16.13 -40.38
N CYS A 10 24.98 17.20 -40.54
CA CYS A 10 23.53 17.07 -40.58
C CYS A 10 23.11 16.18 -41.74
N VAL A 11 22.14 15.31 -41.47
CA VAL A 11 21.49 14.46 -42.48
C VAL A 11 20.01 14.82 -42.55
N GLU A 12 19.37 14.52 -43.68
CA GLU A 12 17.93 14.71 -43.84
C GLU A 12 17.16 13.85 -42.83
N GLY A 13 16.15 14.43 -42.18
CA GLY A 13 15.35 13.73 -41.19
C GLY A 13 14.21 14.58 -40.62
N CYS A 14 13.27 13.93 -39.95
CA CYS A 14 12.19 14.60 -39.25
C CYS A 14 12.64 15.04 -37.86
N VAL A 15 12.33 16.29 -37.50
CA VAL A 15 12.62 16.84 -36.18
C VAL A 15 11.35 17.41 -35.56
N CYS A 16 11.31 17.48 -34.23
CA CYS A 16 10.22 18.15 -33.54
C CYS A 16 10.33 19.66 -33.67
N ASP A 17 9.17 20.32 -33.73
CA ASP A 17 9.08 21.78 -33.72
C ASP A 17 9.72 22.37 -32.45
N SER A 18 10.08 23.65 -32.53
CA SER A 18 10.60 24.41 -31.39
C SER A 18 9.64 24.32 -30.20
N GLY A 19 10.18 24.00 -29.02
CA GLY A 19 9.40 23.79 -27.81
C GLY A 19 8.91 22.35 -27.59
N TYR A 20 9.16 21.42 -28.52
CA TYR A 20 8.86 20.00 -28.39
C TYR A 20 10.15 19.15 -28.35
N LEU A 21 10.08 18.01 -27.67
CA LEU A 21 11.16 17.04 -27.55
C LEU A 21 10.71 15.68 -28.07
N LEU A 22 11.60 14.98 -28.78
CA LEU A 22 11.32 13.64 -29.31
C LEU A 22 11.35 12.61 -28.19
N TYR A 23 10.25 11.90 -28.01
CA TYR A 23 10.09 10.84 -27.02
C TYR A 23 9.22 9.71 -27.61
N ASN A 24 9.75 8.49 -27.71
CA ASN A 24 9.08 7.33 -28.34
C ASN A 24 8.43 7.68 -29.70
N ASP A 25 9.23 8.21 -30.63
CA ASP A 25 8.81 8.62 -31.98
C ASP A 25 7.68 9.66 -32.03
N ARG A 26 7.42 10.36 -30.92
CA ARG A 26 6.45 11.44 -30.82
C ARG A 26 7.10 12.71 -30.29
N CYS A 27 6.62 13.83 -30.77
CA CYS A 27 7.02 15.14 -30.26
C CYS A 27 6.13 15.51 -29.07
N VAL A 28 6.69 15.52 -27.87
CA VAL A 28 5.98 15.94 -26.65
C VAL A 28 6.37 17.36 -26.28
N PRO A 29 5.44 18.20 -25.77
CA PRO A 29 5.78 19.53 -25.29
C PRO A 29 6.92 19.43 -24.28
N SER A 30 7.97 20.22 -24.46
CA SER A 30 9.10 20.26 -23.54
C SER A 30 8.65 20.53 -22.10
N GLN A 31 7.53 21.23 -21.92
CA GLN A 31 6.86 21.49 -20.64
C GLN A 31 6.41 20.25 -19.88
N GLN A 32 6.19 19.16 -20.58
CA GLN A 32 5.79 17.88 -20.00
C GLN A 32 7.01 16.99 -19.67
N CYS A 33 8.24 17.46 -19.93
CA CYS A 33 9.41 16.72 -19.50
C CYS A 33 9.47 16.71 -17.96
N GLY A 34 9.62 15.51 -17.43
CA GLY A 34 9.71 15.24 -16.01
C GLY A 34 11.07 14.64 -15.68
N CYS A 35 11.11 13.88 -14.60
CA CYS A 35 12.27 13.12 -14.18
C CYS A 35 12.06 11.64 -14.50
N TRP A 36 13.17 10.92 -14.61
CA TRP A 36 13.16 9.47 -14.77
C TRP A 36 13.78 8.82 -13.54
N HIS A 37 13.10 7.82 -12.99
CA HIS A 37 13.60 7.01 -11.89
C HIS A 37 13.16 5.56 -12.06
N ASN A 38 14.11 4.63 -12.04
CA ASN A 38 13.89 3.19 -12.24
C ASN A 38 13.02 2.83 -13.45
N GLY A 39 13.21 3.53 -14.58
CA GLY A 39 12.44 3.29 -15.80
C GLY A 39 11.01 3.84 -15.79
N GLN A 40 10.61 4.59 -14.76
CA GLN A 40 9.33 5.27 -14.68
C GLN A 40 9.50 6.79 -14.80
N HIS A 41 8.57 7.43 -15.52
CA HIS A 41 8.50 8.87 -15.67
C HIS A 41 7.67 9.51 -14.57
N TYR A 42 8.15 10.65 -14.06
CA TYR A 42 7.52 11.44 -13.01
C TYR A 42 7.43 12.91 -13.45
N PRO A 43 6.25 13.54 -13.44
CA PRO A 43 6.09 14.95 -13.82
C PRO A 43 6.94 15.90 -12.98
N ALA A 44 7.36 17.02 -13.56
CA ALA A 44 8.01 18.10 -12.79
C ALA A 44 7.07 18.60 -11.68
N GLY A 45 7.62 18.81 -10.48
CA GLY A 45 6.88 19.17 -9.27
C GLY A 45 6.21 18.00 -8.54
N SER A 46 6.28 16.77 -9.06
CA SER A 46 5.68 15.61 -8.38
C SER A 46 6.53 15.08 -7.23
N GLU A 47 5.85 14.47 -6.27
CA GLU A 47 6.43 13.72 -5.17
C GLU A 47 5.90 12.28 -5.16
N PHE A 48 6.74 11.32 -4.79
CA PHE A 48 6.37 9.90 -4.79
C PHE A 48 7.25 9.09 -3.84
N TRP A 49 6.73 7.97 -3.37
CA TRP A 49 7.47 6.98 -2.58
C TRP A 49 8.19 5.99 -3.50
N THR A 50 9.38 5.54 -3.10
CA THR A 50 10.18 4.59 -3.90
C THR A 50 9.98 3.12 -3.55
N ASP A 51 9.34 2.85 -2.43
CA ASP A 51 9.26 1.53 -1.83
C ASP A 51 7.94 1.35 -1.06
N ASP A 52 7.52 0.09 -0.92
CA ASP A 52 6.28 -0.30 -0.23
C ASP A 52 6.38 -0.15 1.31
N THR A 53 7.49 0.35 1.83
CA THR A 53 7.65 0.67 3.26
C THR A 53 7.55 2.18 3.54
N CYS A 54 7.38 3.00 2.49
CA CYS A 54 7.33 4.46 2.56
C CYS A 54 8.54 5.01 3.35
N SER A 55 9.72 4.42 3.13
CA SER A 55 10.95 4.77 3.82
C SER A 55 11.77 5.82 3.07
N SER A 56 11.61 5.92 1.75
CA SER A 56 12.25 6.93 0.92
C SER A 56 11.22 7.64 0.03
N LYS A 57 11.22 8.98 0.14
CA LYS A 57 10.36 9.87 -0.65
C LYS A 57 11.22 10.68 -1.61
N CYS A 58 10.80 10.75 -2.87
CA CYS A 58 11.50 11.49 -3.90
C CYS A 58 10.64 12.61 -4.47
N THR A 59 11.31 13.65 -4.95
CA THR A 59 10.71 14.75 -5.69
C THR A 59 11.37 14.89 -7.06
N CYS A 60 10.59 15.34 -8.04
CA CYS A 60 11.09 15.79 -9.33
C CYS A 60 11.12 17.32 -9.34
N PRO A 61 12.22 17.98 -8.95
CA PRO A 61 12.21 19.41 -8.66
C PRO A 61 12.01 20.27 -9.91
N ALA A 62 12.53 19.84 -11.06
CA ALA A 62 12.43 20.60 -12.29
C ALA A 62 12.35 19.70 -13.52
N ARG A 63 11.99 20.29 -14.65
CA ARG A 63 11.95 19.64 -15.96
C ARG A 63 13.32 19.04 -16.30
N GLY A 64 13.37 17.73 -16.57
CA GLY A 64 14.59 17.06 -17.00
C GLY A 64 15.69 16.99 -15.94
N SER A 65 15.39 17.33 -14.68
CA SER A 65 16.36 17.18 -13.59
C SER A 65 16.46 15.72 -13.15
N LYS A 66 17.47 15.41 -12.36
CA LYS A 66 17.49 14.16 -11.58
C LYS A 66 16.46 14.25 -10.46
N VAL A 67 15.93 13.09 -10.06
CA VAL A 67 15.09 12.99 -8.85
C VAL A 67 15.93 13.24 -7.61
N GLN A 68 15.32 13.85 -6.60
CA GLN A 68 15.93 14.09 -5.30
C GLN A 68 15.18 13.29 -4.25
N CYS A 69 15.87 12.39 -3.56
CA CYS A 69 15.27 11.45 -2.61
C CYS A 69 15.80 11.68 -1.21
N PHE A 70 14.95 11.48 -0.22
CA PHE A 70 15.27 11.61 1.19
C PHE A 70 14.52 10.57 2.00
N ASN A 71 15.09 10.19 3.15
CA ASN A 71 14.41 9.32 4.10
C ASN A 71 13.20 10.03 4.69
N ALA A 72 12.06 9.36 4.69
CA ALA A 72 10.81 9.86 5.23
C ALA A 72 9.97 8.70 5.75
N SER A 73 8.89 9.01 6.45
CA SER A 73 7.88 8.04 6.88
C SER A 73 6.49 8.65 6.72
N CYS A 74 5.46 7.81 6.72
CA CYS A 74 4.10 8.32 6.76
C CYS A 74 3.86 9.18 8.01
N PRO A 75 3.01 10.23 7.91
CA PRO A 75 2.55 10.98 9.07
C PRO A 75 1.92 10.08 10.14
N GLU A 76 1.91 10.56 11.38
CA GLU A 76 1.30 9.86 12.50
C GLU A 76 -0.18 9.55 12.23
N GLY A 77 -0.62 8.32 12.54
CA GLY A 77 -1.99 7.85 12.28
C GLY A 77 -2.26 7.37 10.86
N LEU A 78 -1.24 7.38 9.97
CA LEU A 78 -1.31 6.77 8.65
C LEU A 78 -0.35 5.57 8.56
N TYR A 79 -0.72 4.58 7.77
CA TYR A 79 0.14 3.44 7.45
C TYR A 79 0.55 3.47 5.97
N CYS A 80 1.71 2.89 5.66
CA CYS A 80 2.13 2.70 4.28
C CYS A 80 1.37 1.55 3.63
N GLY A 81 0.61 1.84 2.57
CA GLY A 81 -0.08 0.84 1.78
C GLY A 81 0.12 1.07 0.28
N VAL A 82 -0.30 0.13 -0.55
CA VAL A 82 -0.21 0.25 -2.01
C VAL A 82 -1.59 0.50 -2.59
N GLN A 83 -1.77 1.60 -3.33
CA GLN A 83 -2.99 1.93 -4.05
C GLN A 83 -2.67 2.15 -5.52
N ASN A 84 -3.38 1.47 -6.43
CA ASN A 84 -3.11 1.51 -7.88
C ASN A 84 -1.64 1.19 -8.24
N GLY A 85 -1.02 0.27 -7.51
CA GLY A 85 0.38 -0.14 -7.72
C GLY A 85 1.42 0.89 -7.28
N LYS A 86 1.02 1.93 -6.53
CA LYS A 86 1.93 2.94 -5.98
C LYS A 86 1.86 2.96 -4.45
N PRO A 87 3.00 3.06 -3.74
CA PRO A 87 2.99 3.24 -2.30
C PRO A 87 2.39 4.61 -1.95
N VAL A 88 1.48 4.63 -0.98
CA VAL A 88 0.77 5.80 -0.48
C VAL A 88 0.53 5.68 1.02
N CYS A 89 0.43 6.80 1.72
CA CYS A 89 0.02 6.81 3.12
C CYS A 89 -1.51 6.79 3.19
N LEU A 90 -2.05 5.79 3.86
CA LEU A 90 -3.49 5.55 3.99
C LEU A 90 -3.90 5.65 5.45
N GLU A 91 -5.13 6.11 5.69
CA GLU A 91 -5.72 6.08 7.02
C GLU A 91 -5.93 4.64 7.46
N HIS A 92 -5.74 4.38 8.76
CA HIS A 92 -6.10 3.09 9.35
C HIS A 92 -7.61 2.81 9.19
N SER A 93 -8.00 2.12 8.13
CA SER A 93 -9.33 1.52 8.04
C SER A 93 -9.31 0.21 8.81
N TYR A 94 -9.98 0.17 9.96
CA TYR A 94 -10.12 -1.07 10.72
C TYR A 94 -11.45 -1.76 10.36
N GLY A 95 -11.40 -3.07 10.13
CA GLY A 95 -12.57 -3.93 10.17
C GLY A 95 -12.75 -4.44 11.60
N ILE A 96 -13.99 -4.50 12.09
CA ILE A 96 -14.30 -5.13 13.39
C ILE A 96 -14.94 -6.49 13.12
N CYS A 97 -14.28 -7.55 13.58
CA CYS A 97 -14.92 -8.85 13.79
C CYS A 97 -15.51 -8.89 15.20
N HIS A 98 -16.80 -9.18 15.33
CA HIS A 98 -17.53 -9.13 16.59
C HIS A 98 -18.09 -10.50 16.93
N VAL A 99 -17.79 -10.98 18.14
CA VAL A 99 -18.33 -12.23 18.69
C VAL A 99 -19.01 -11.87 20.01
N HIS A 100 -20.34 -11.91 20.00
CA HIS A 100 -21.17 -11.56 21.15
C HIS A 100 -22.22 -12.65 21.31
N GLY A 101 -22.17 -13.36 22.43
CA GLY A 101 -23.10 -14.46 22.73
C GLY A 101 -22.95 -15.62 21.74
N ASP A 102 -22.74 -16.83 22.23
CA ASP A 102 -22.98 -18.01 21.40
C ASP A 102 -24.45 -17.93 20.90
N PRO A 103 -24.75 -18.00 19.59
CA PRO A 103 -23.90 -18.45 18.47
C PRO A 103 -23.54 -17.37 17.42
N HIS A 104 -23.61 -16.08 17.72
CA HIS A 104 -23.60 -15.02 16.70
C HIS A 104 -22.20 -14.44 16.43
N TYR A 105 -21.69 -14.68 15.22
CA TYR A 105 -20.41 -14.18 14.72
C TYR A 105 -20.66 -13.16 13.63
N LYS A 106 -20.05 -11.96 13.74
CA LYS A 106 -20.06 -10.95 12.68
C LYS A 106 -18.64 -10.76 12.15
N THR A 107 -18.44 -11.06 10.87
CA THR A 107 -17.15 -10.97 10.18
C THR A 107 -16.77 -9.52 9.86
N PHE A 108 -15.52 -9.30 9.41
CA PHE A 108 -14.98 -7.98 9.07
C PHE A 108 -15.77 -7.26 7.96
N ASP A 109 -16.35 -8.01 7.03
CA ASP A 109 -17.25 -7.56 5.95
C ASP A 109 -18.72 -7.45 6.40
N LYS A 110 -18.97 -7.51 7.72
CA LYS A 110 -20.28 -7.32 8.37
C LYS A 110 -21.29 -8.44 8.11
N VAL A 111 -20.86 -9.60 7.60
CA VAL A 111 -21.72 -10.77 7.43
C VAL A 111 -21.94 -11.46 8.77
N THR A 112 -23.17 -11.89 9.04
CA THR A 112 -23.51 -12.61 10.27
C THR A 112 -23.64 -14.11 10.00
N HIS A 113 -22.92 -14.90 10.80
CA HIS A 113 -22.98 -16.36 10.81
C HIS A 113 -23.41 -16.85 12.18
N ASN A 114 -24.21 -17.92 12.20
CA ASN A 114 -24.62 -18.60 13.43
C ASN A 114 -23.91 -19.94 13.49
N PHE A 115 -23.11 -20.16 14.51
CA PHE A 115 -22.33 -21.37 14.63
C PHE A 115 -22.29 -21.87 16.08
N MET A 116 -22.78 -23.08 16.31
CA MET A 116 -22.88 -23.72 17.63
C MET A 116 -21.87 -24.85 17.75
N GLY A 117 -20.62 -24.51 18.01
CA GLY A 117 -19.50 -25.44 18.11
C GLY A 117 -18.87 -25.47 19.49
N ASN A 118 -18.37 -26.63 19.93
CA ASN A 118 -17.72 -26.80 21.24
C ASN A 118 -16.19 -26.93 21.16
N CYS A 119 -15.60 -26.76 19.97
CA CYS A 119 -14.16 -26.77 19.78
C CYS A 119 -13.55 -25.37 19.99
N THR A 120 -12.22 -25.28 19.93
CA THR A 120 -11.51 -24.01 19.76
C THR A 120 -11.49 -23.65 18.28
N TYR A 121 -11.84 -22.40 17.95
CA TYR A 121 -11.92 -21.89 16.58
C TYR A 121 -11.01 -20.68 16.40
N THR A 122 -10.34 -20.61 15.26
CA THR A 122 -9.55 -19.45 14.85
C THR A 122 -10.48 -18.37 14.30
N LEU A 123 -10.53 -17.21 14.95
CA LEU A 123 -11.33 -16.06 14.52
C LEU A 123 -10.59 -15.17 13.52
N ALA A 124 -9.30 -14.95 13.76
CA ALA A 124 -8.43 -14.18 12.88
C ALA A 124 -6.99 -14.65 13.05
N LYS A 125 -6.29 -14.85 11.94
CA LYS A 125 -4.88 -15.26 11.94
C LYS A 125 -4.17 -14.63 10.75
N VAL A 126 -3.05 -13.98 11.02
CA VAL A 126 -2.10 -13.54 10.00
C VAL A 126 -0.76 -14.08 10.43
N CYS A 127 -0.27 -15.11 9.75
CA CYS A 127 1.10 -15.61 9.92
C CYS A 127 1.56 -16.03 8.53
N SER A 128 2.08 -15.06 7.77
CA SER A 128 2.62 -15.26 6.44
C SER A 128 4.00 -14.64 6.38
N ASN A 129 4.98 -15.39 5.88
CA ASN A 129 6.36 -14.91 5.69
C ASN A 129 6.50 -13.84 4.58
N ILE A 130 5.41 -13.56 3.85
CA ILE A 130 5.41 -12.71 2.65
C ILE A 130 4.91 -11.29 2.97
N THR A 131 4.24 -11.11 4.12
CA THR A 131 3.74 -9.81 4.56
C THR A 131 4.67 -9.23 5.61
N SER A 132 5.00 -7.94 5.54
CA SER A 132 5.66 -7.17 6.61
C SER A 132 4.81 -7.02 7.88
N LEU A 133 3.70 -7.76 7.99
CA LEU A 133 2.76 -7.72 9.09
C LEU A 133 3.24 -8.65 10.21
N PRO A 134 3.14 -8.24 11.49
CA PRO A 134 3.45 -9.09 12.62
C PRO A 134 2.51 -10.30 12.66
N CYS A 135 3.06 -11.48 12.98
CA CYS A 135 2.24 -12.68 13.10
C CYS A 135 1.35 -12.60 14.35
N PHE A 136 0.07 -12.91 14.18
CA PHE A 136 -0.88 -13.03 15.28
C PHE A 136 -1.89 -14.14 15.01
N ASN A 137 -2.40 -14.74 16.10
CA ASN A 137 -3.49 -15.71 16.08
C ASN A 137 -4.49 -15.40 17.20
N VAL A 138 -5.75 -15.23 16.85
CA VAL A 138 -6.88 -15.01 17.75
C VAL A 138 -7.79 -16.22 17.70
N GLU A 139 -7.92 -16.90 18.84
CA GLU A 139 -8.78 -18.07 18.99
C GLU A 139 -9.89 -17.82 20.01
N ALA A 140 -11.03 -18.48 19.80
CA ALA A 140 -12.15 -18.50 20.73
C ALA A 140 -12.66 -19.92 20.94
N LYS A 141 -13.08 -20.23 22.16
CA LYS A 141 -13.72 -21.49 22.52
C LYS A 141 -14.99 -21.18 23.30
N ASN A 142 -16.11 -21.75 22.87
CA ASN A 142 -17.35 -21.68 23.62
C ASN A 142 -17.34 -22.79 24.68
N GLU A 143 -17.45 -22.41 25.95
CA GLU A 143 -17.57 -23.38 27.05
C GLU A 143 -19.05 -23.65 27.36
N HIS A 144 -19.40 -24.93 27.55
CA HIS A 144 -20.76 -25.29 27.94
C HIS A 144 -20.95 -24.97 29.44
N LEU A 145 -21.67 -23.88 29.73
CA LEU A 145 -22.06 -23.55 31.09
C LEU A 145 -23.09 -24.58 31.59
N GLN A 146 -22.68 -25.45 32.51
CA GLN A 146 -23.62 -26.29 33.25
C GLN A 146 -24.65 -25.38 33.92
N LYS A 147 -25.91 -25.60 33.58
CA LYS A 147 -27.08 -24.82 34.00
C LYS A 147 -27.11 -24.61 35.53
N ARG A 148 -26.65 -23.46 36.03
CA ARG A 148 -27.33 -22.63 37.07
C ARG A 148 -26.69 -21.23 37.11
N ARG A 149 -27.55 -20.22 36.97
CA ARG A 149 -27.34 -18.76 37.00
C ARG A 149 -26.93 -18.10 35.67
N SER A 150 -27.79 -17.15 35.27
CA SER A 150 -27.57 -16.14 34.25
C SER A 150 -26.24 -15.45 34.51
N SER A 151 -25.22 -15.77 33.73
CA SER A 151 -23.93 -15.10 33.75
C SER A 151 -23.36 -15.20 32.35
N THR A 152 -23.13 -14.04 31.74
CA THR A 152 -22.45 -13.87 30.46
C THR A 152 -21.19 -14.74 30.42
N GLY A 153 -21.20 -15.75 29.53
CA GLY A 153 -20.05 -16.63 29.36
C GLY A 153 -18.83 -15.83 28.94
N LEU A 154 -17.77 -15.92 29.73
CA LEU A 154 -16.50 -15.27 29.44
C LEU A 154 -15.81 -16.07 28.33
N ALA A 155 -15.79 -15.56 27.09
CA ALA A 155 -14.96 -16.12 26.04
C ALA A 155 -13.49 -15.79 26.37
N LEU A 156 -12.66 -16.80 26.58
CA LEU A 156 -11.22 -16.60 26.80
C LEU A 156 -10.56 -16.31 25.45
N LEU A 157 -10.26 -15.04 25.18
CA LEU A 157 -9.53 -14.63 23.99
C LEU A 157 -8.03 -14.86 24.22
N ARG A 158 -7.43 -15.82 23.53
CA ARG A 158 -5.98 -16.00 23.54
C ARG A 158 -5.39 -15.31 22.32
N VAL A 159 -4.59 -14.28 22.56
CA VAL A 159 -3.77 -13.63 21.54
C VAL A 159 -2.36 -14.16 21.70
N ALA A 160 -1.92 -14.99 20.75
CA ALA A 160 -0.53 -15.43 20.68
C ALA A 160 0.22 -14.50 19.73
N THR A 161 1.26 -13.84 20.25
CA THR A 161 2.28 -13.12 19.47
C THR A 161 3.56 -13.95 19.51
N ALA A 162 4.19 -14.17 18.35
CA ALA A 162 5.52 -14.78 18.27
C ALA A 162 6.60 -13.72 18.40
#